data_AF-A0A536FKP5-F1
#
_entry.id   AF-A0A536FKP5-F1
#
_cell.length_a   1.000
_cell.length_b   1.000
_cell.length_c   1.000
_cell.angle_alpha   90.00
_cell.angle_beta   90.00
_cell.angle_gamma   90.00
#
_symmetry.space_group_name_H-M   'P 1'
#
loop_
_entity.id
_entity.type
_entity.pdbx_description
1 polymer ?
#
loop_
_entity_poly.entity_id
_entity_poly.type
_entity_poly.pdbx_seq_one_letter_code
_entity_poly.pdbx_strand_id
1 'polypeptide(L)'
;MGVDRAGGRAGRRAVAAGLSRAAAGNSPLRSTRGGRGGATIAVIPAGGAGTRLWPRSRSARPKHVLPLGDRGRPLLRATYDRARAVADEVFVLTEVRQREIIAGVLPEVDASQLILEPSARGTTNAYGLAALTLSERFPDAVMVALPADHVVHGAALVAKAVRTAVAAAASSDNLVTVGLKPTFPSTGLGYIHAPGRLSRGTLRVKRFIEKPNAASARRFVREGGYFWNLAWFSWRLSTFIDELGRHAPRHLAVLRNVVAARQAGDEPAAAEL
;
A
#
# COMPACT_ATOMS: atom_id res chain seq x y z
N MET A 1 -48.01 59.85 36.71
CA MET A 1 -48.22 59.42 35.31
C MET A 1 -46.85 59.07 34.75
N GLY A 2 -46.34 57.84 34.71
CA GLY A 2 -46.98 56.53 34.72
C GLY A 2 -46.83 55.89 33.34
N VAL A 3 -45.71 55.20 33.08
CA VAL A 3 -45.51 53.93 32.32
C VAL A 3 -43.98 53.67 32.24
N ASP A 4 -43.44 52.65 32.94
CA ASP A 4 -43.24 51.24 32.50
C ASP A 4 -42.10 51.10 31.45
N ARG A 5 -41.14 50.16 31.47
CA ARG A 5 -40.89 48.96 32.29
C ARG A 5 -39.53 48.33 31.91
N ALA A 6 -38.99 47.54 32.85
CA ALA A 6 -38.12 46.34 32.70
C ALA A 6 -36.73 46.51 32.02
N GLY A 7 -35.60 46.03 32.56
CA GLY A 7 -35.38 44.91 33.48
C GLY A 7 -34.96 43.65 32.69
N GLY A 8 -33.65 43.43 32.51
CA GLY A 8 -33.13 42.25 31.81
C GLY A 8 -31.62 42.05 31.99
N ARG A 9 -31.21 41.35 33.06
CA ARG A 9 -29.87 40.77 33.22
C ARG A 9 -29.77 39.52 32.34
N ALA A 10 -28.90 39.52 31.34
CA ALA A 10 -28.54 38.33 30.58
C ALA A 10 -27.36 37.61 31.25
N GLY A 11 -27.62 36.42 31.78
CA GLY A 11 -26.64 35.52 32.36
C GLY A 11 -25.80 34.82 31.30
N ARG A 12 -24.50 34.69 31.61
CA ARG A 12 -23.56 33.81 30.92
C ARG A 12 -24.01 32.36 31.08
N ARG A 13 -24.25 31.64 29.97
CA ARG A 13 -24.33 30.18 29.93
C ARG A 13 -23.10 29.63 29.22
N ALA A 14 -22.27 28.92 29.97
CA ALA A 14 -21.26 28.02 29.45
C ALA A 14 -21.95 26.82 28.80
N VAL A 15 -21.56 26.47 27.58
CA VAL A 15 -21.99 25.25 26.90
C VAL A 15 -20.84 24.25 27.01
N ALA A 16 -20.96 23.33 27.95
CA ALA A 16 -20.18 22.11 27.98
C ALA A 16 -20.89 21.09 27.09
N ALA A 17 -20.29 20.73 25.95
CA ALA A 17 -20.76 19.63 25.11
C ALA A 17 -19.75 18.49 25.22
N GLY A 18 -20.23 17.36 25.76
CA GLY A 18 -19.44 16.21 26.18
C GLY A 18 -18.81 15.44 25.01
N LEU A 19 -17.60 14.95 25.28
CA LEU A 19 -16.91 13.96 24.47
C LEU A 19 -17.63 12.61 24.62
N SER A 20 -18.33 12.20 23.57
CA SER A 20 -18.87 10.84 23.47
C SER A 20 -17.75 9.88 23.10
N ARG A 21 -17.41 8.97 24.02
CA ARG A 21 -16.59 7.79 23.76
C ARG A 21 -17.27 6.95 22.66
N ALA A 22 -16.67 6.90 21.47
CA ALA A 22 -17.07 5.93 20.46
C ALA A 22 -16.67 4.52 20.94
N ALA A 23 -17.67 3.65 21.04
CA ALA A 23 -17.53 2.27 21.44
C ALA A 23 -16.66 1.50 20.42
N ALA A 24 -15.77 0.67 20.93
CA ALA A 24 -15.03 -0.34 20.18
C ALA A 24 -16.03 -1.29 19.50
N GLY A 25 -16.23 -1.09 18.20
CA GLY A 25 -16.98 -2.00 17.34
C GLY A 25 -16.17 -3.27 17.11
N ASN A 26 -16.51 -4.32 17.86
CA ASN A 26 -15.92 -5.64 17.75
C ASN A 26 -16.45 -6.31 16.47
N SER A 27 -15.79 -6.07 15.33
CA SER A 27 -16.07 -6.83 14.10
C SER A 27 -15.51 -8.25 14.27
N PRO A 28 -16.32 -9.31 14.15
CA PRO A 28 -15.83 -10.67 14.35
C PRO A 28 -14.81 -11.01 13.25
N LEU A 29 -13.60 -11.39 13.69
CA LEU A 29 -12.56 -11.97 12.85
C LEU A 29 -13.15 -13.14 12.06
N ARG A 30 -13.33 -12.94 10.74
CA ARG A 30 -13.75 -13.98 9.81
C ARG A 30 -12.57 -14.90 9.51
N SER A 31 -12.23 -15.74 10.49
CA SER A 31 -11.34 -16.87 10.29
C SER A 31 -12.10 -17.99 9.60
N THR A 32 -11.99 -18.12 8.28
CA THR A 32 -12.25 -19.39 7.58
C THR A 32 -11.39 -19.54 6.32
N ARG A 33 -10.32 -20.32 6.41
CA ARG A 33 -10.13 -21.60 5.68
C ARG A 33 -8.75 -22.19 5.97
N GLY A 34 -8.77 -23.42 6.48
CA GLY A 34 -7.61 -24.19 6.89
C GLY A 34 -6.64 -24.48 5.75
N GLY A 35 -5.40 -24.09 5.99
CA GLY A 35 -4.17 -24.41 5.30
C GLY A 35 -3.08 -23.74 6.14
N ARG A 36 -1.83 -24.20 6.12
CA ARG A 36 -0.72 -23.58 6.89
C ARG A 36 -0.35 -22.15 6.41
N GLY A 37 -1.28 -21.38 5.85
CA GLY A 37 -1.07 -20.01 5.37
C GLY A 37 -2.07 -19.07 6.03
N GLY A 38 -1.58 -17.99 6.64
CA GLY A 38 -2.43 -16.91 7.13
C GLY A 38 -3.12 -16.15 6.00
N ALA A 39 -3.95 -15.16 6.36
CA ALA A 39 -4.73 -14.37 5.41
C ALA A 39 -3.85 -13.73 4.32
N THR A 40 -4.36 -13.66 3.10
CA THR A 40 -3.78 -12.87 2.02
C THR A 40 -4.26 -11.43 2.12
N ILE A 41 -3.33 -10.51 2.35
CA ILE A 41 -3.61 -9.08 2.47
C ILE A 41 -3.05 -8.37 1.25
N ALA A 42 -3.90 -7.74 0.45
CA ALA A 42 -3.44 -6.81 -0.57
C ALA A 42 -3.25 -5.41 0.02
N VAL A 43 -2.06 -4.85 -0.16
CA VAL A 43 -1.77 -3.45 0.17
C VAL A 43 -1.57 -2.69 -1.13
N ILE A 44 -2.38 -1.66 -1.32
CA ILE A 44 -2.33 -0.79 -2.49
C ILE A 44 -1.58 0.48 -2.09
N PRO A 45 -0.27 0.62 -2.40
CA PRO A 45 0.41 1.88 -2.22
C PRO A 45 -0.15 2.89 -3.24
N ALA A 46 -0.86 3.87 -2.72
CA ALA A 46 -1.46 4.98 -3.42
C ALA A 46 -0.78 6.29 -2.99
N GLY A 47 0.55 6.29 -2.95
CA GLY A 47 1.36 7.47 -2.64
C GLY A 47 1.91 8.16 -3.89
N GLY A 48 2.46 9.37 -3.71
CA GLY A 48 3.17 10.11 -4.76
C GLY A 48 2.33 11.14 -5.51
N ALA A 49 2.92 12.31 -5.77
CA ALA A 49 2.28 13.44 -6.43
C ALA A 49 2.12 13.28 -7.97
N GLY A 50 2.71 12.22 -8.55
CA GLY A 50 2.61 11.94 -9.99
C GLY A 50 3.27 12.97 -10.91
N THR A 51 4.24 13.76 -10.43
CA THR A 51 4.81 14.95 -11.11
C THR A 51 5.20 14.79 -12.59
N ARG A 52 5.46 13.57 -13.06
CA ARG A 52 5.79 13.24 -14.46
C ARG A 52 4.62 13.37 -15.45
N LEU A 53 3.37 13.47 -14.96
CA LEU A 53 2.19 13.68 -15.79
C LEU A 53 1.66 15.12 -15.69
N TRP A 54 2.47 16.06 -15.23
CA TRP A 54 2.12 17.47 -15.27
C TRP A 54 1.78 17.90 -16.72
N PRO A 55 0.67 18.63 -17.00
CA PRO A 55 -0.21 19.29 -16.05
C PRO A 55 -1.39 18.44 -15.51
N ARG A 56 -1.55 17.20 -15.97
CA ARG A 56 -2.69 16.34 -15.60
C ARG A 56 -2.65 15.85 -14.15
N SER A 57 -1.46 15.64 -13.61
CA SER A 57 -1.28 15.30 -12.18
C SER A 57 -0.95 16.53 -11.34
N ARG A 58 -1.62 16.67 -10.20
CA ARG A 58 -1.38 17.69 -9.17
C ARG A 58 -1.40 17.03 -7.80
N SER A 59 -0.94 17.73 -6.76
CA SER A 59 -1.08 17.26 -5.37
C SER A 59 -2.53 16.90 -5.02
N ALA A 60 -3.49 17.67 -5.54
CA ALA A 60 -4.94 17.45 -5.39
C ALA A 60 -5.55 16.43 -6.38
N ARG A 61 -4.81 16.02 -7.42
CA ARG A 61 -5.21 15.02 -8.43
C ARG A 61 -4.02 14.14 -8.78
N PRO A 62 -3.59 13.25 -7.88
CA PRO A 62 -2.47 12.36 -8.14
C PRO A 62 -2.79 11.38 -9.28
N LYS A 63 -1.77 10.82 -9.91
CA LYS A 63 -1.92 9.94 -11.10
C LYS A 63 -2.92 8.80 -10.88
N HIS A 64 -2.91 8.19 -9.69
CA HIS A 64 -3.73 7.02 -9.40
C HIS A 64 -5.24 7.34 -9.36
N VAL A 65 -5.65 8.60 -9.20
CA VAL A 65 -7.07 9.00 -9.29
C VAL A 65 -7.49 9.49 -10.68
N LEU A 66 -6.56 9.58 -11.63
CA LEU A 66 -6.88 10.01 -12.99
C LEU A 66 -7.64 8.89 -13.76
N PRO A 67 -8.58 9.27 -14.64
CA PRO A 67 -9.38 8.35 -15.45
C PRO A 67 -8.58 7.74 -16.61
N LEU A 68 -7.46 7.08 -16.29
CA LEU A 68 -6.53 6.50 -17.25
C LEU A 68 -6.69 4.98 -17.42
N GLY A 69 -7.53 4.35 -16.59
CA GLY A 69 -7.84 2.94 -16.69
C GLY A 69 -8.85 2.64 -17.79
N ASP A 70 -9.15 1.35 -17.96
CA ASP A 70 -10.13 0.89 -18.93
C ASP A 70 -11.47 1.63 -18.77
N ARG A 71 -11.99 2.13 -19.89
CA ARG A 71 -13.24 2.91 -19.97
C ARG A 71 -13.21 4.22 -19.14
N GLY A 72 -12.02 4.81 -18.94
CA GLY A 72 -11.89 6.07 -18.21
C GLY A 72 -12.05 5.93 -16.70
N ARG A 73 -11.87 4.73 -16.14
CA ARG A 73 -11.93 4.53 -14.68
C ARG A 73 -10.64 5.02 -13.99
N PRO A 74 -10.72 5.52 -12.74
CA PRO A 74 -9.54 5.78 -11.94
C PRO A 74 -8.65 4.53 -11.81
N LEU A 75 -7.33 4.70 -11.91
CA LEU A 75 -6.37 3.58 -11.79
C LEU A 75 -6.44 2.90 -10.43
N LEU A 76 -6.64 3.67 -9.36
CA LEU A 76 -6.86 3.18 -8.01
C LEU A 76 -8.09 2.26 -7.94
N ARG A 77 -9.22 2.66 -8.54
CA ARG A 77 -10.43 1.82 -8.61
C ARG A 77 -10.16 0.50 -9.33
N ALA A 78 -9.50 0.56 -10.48
CA ALA A 78 -9.14 -0.65 -11.23
C ALA A 78 -8.16 -1.56 -10.47
N THR A 79 -7.29 -0.99 -9.64
CA THR A 79 -6.36 -1.74 -8.78
C THR A 79 -7.09 -2.37 -7.59
N TYR A 80 -8.01 -1.64 -6.97
CA TYR A 80 -8.85 -2.13 -5.87
C TYR A 80 -9.72 -3.32 -6.30
N ASP A 81 -10.42 -3.21 -7.42
CA ASP A 81 -11.24 -4.31 -7.97
C ASP A 81 -10.39 -5.59 -8.18
N ARG A 82 -9.16 -5.41 -8.69
CA ARG A 82 -8.20 -6.50 -8.92
C ARG A 82 -7.68 -7.10 -7.62
N ALA A 83 -7.40 -6.29 -6.61
CA ALA A 83 -6.97 -6.73 -5.29
C ALA A 83 -8.05 -7.55 -4.59
N ARG A 84 -9.30 -7.08 -4.62
CA ARG A 84 -10.47 -7.80 -4.06
C ARG A 84 -10.71 -9.17 -4.69
N ALA A 85 -10.30 -9.37 -5.94
CA ALA A 85 -10.45 -10.64 -6.63
C ALA A 85 -9.43 -11.72 -6.22
N VAL A 86 -8.39 -11.35 -5.44
CA VAL A 86 -7.25 -12.25 -5.14
C VAL A 86 -6.82 -12.24 -3.66
N ALA A 87 -7.30 -11.30 -2.86
CA ALA A 87 -6.94 -11.17 -1.44
C ALA A 87 -8.18 -11.26 -0.54
N ASP A 88 -7.97 -11.74 0.69
CA ASP A 88 -8.99 -11.81 1.72
C ASP A 88 -9.32 -10.39 2.23
N GLU A 89 -8.27 -9.60 2.46
CA GLU A 89 -8.34 -8.21 2.93
C GLU A 89 -7.62 -7.28 1.96
N VAL A 90 -8.11 -6.03 1.85
CA VAL A 90 -7.51 -4.98 1.02
C VAL A 90 -7.33 -3.71 1.83
N PHE A 91 -6.11 -3.18 1.84
CA PHE A 91 -5.74 -1.94 2.48
C PHE A 91 -5.20 -0.95 1.47
N VAL A 92 -5.46 0.34 1.68
CA VAL A 92 -4.85 1.42 0.91
C VAL A 92 -3.79 2.09 1.79
N LEU A 93 -2.56 2.09 1.32
CA LEU A 93 -1.42 2.75 1.95
C LEU A 93 -1.20 4.09 1.25
N THR A 94 -1.40 5.19 1.96
CA THR A 94 -1.33 6.54 1.38
C THR A 94 -0.95 7.56 2.45
N GLU A 95 -0.74 8.82 2.07
CA GLU A 95 -0.44 9.89 3.01
C GLU A 95 -1.72 10.45 3.65
N VAL A 96 -1.63 10.95 4.89
CA VAL A 96 -2.78 11.54 5.62
C VAL A 96 -3.57 12.54 4.75
N ARG A 97 -2.86 13.42 4.03
CA ARG A 97 -3.48 14.44 3.15
C ARG A 97 -4.23 13.91 1.92
N GLN A 98 -4.08 12.62 1.59
CA GLN A 98 -4.76 11.99 0.46
C GLN A 98 -6.00 11.20 0.90
N ARG A 99 -6.30 11.13 2.21
CA ARG A 99 -7.43 10.40 2.77
C ARG A 99 -8.74 10.70 2.05
N GLU A 100 -9.11 11.97 1.91
CA GLU A 100 -10.37 12.41 1.31
C GLU A 100 -10.41 12.09 -0.19
N ILE A 101 -9.25 12.17 -0.87
CA ILE A 101 -9.10 11.81 -2.28
C ILE A 101 -9.34 10.31 -2.48
N ILE A 102 -8.78 9.46 -1.61
CA ILE A 102 -8.99 8.01 -1.64
C ILE A 102 -10.46 7.69 -1.38
N ALA A 103 -11.08 8.29 -0.35
CA ALA A 103 -12.49 8.08 -0.02
C ALA A 103 -13.43 8.49 -1.18
N GLY A 104 -13.08 9.52 -1.94
CA GLY A 104 -13.84 9.91 -3.14
C GLY A 104 -13.78 8.89 -4.28
N VAL A 105 -12.71 8.10 -4.39
CA VAL A 105 -12.57 7.05 -5.42
C VAL A 105 -13.08 5.69 -4.96
N LEU A 106 -12.95 5.41 -3.65
CA LEU A 106 -13.28 4.15 -3.00
C LEU A 106 -14.16 4.41 -1.76
N PRO A 107 -15.42 4.84 -1.92
CA PRO A 107 -16.31 5.14 -0.79
C PRO A 107 -16.61 3.92 0.09
N GLU A 108 -16.38 2.70 -0.42
CA GLU A 108 -16.53 1.44 0.32
C GLU A 108 -15.35 1.12 1.26
N VAL A 109 -14.24 1.86 1.18
CA VAL A 109 -13.05 1.64 2.02
C VAL A 109 -13.16 2.52 3.26
N ASP A 110 -13.27 1.89 4.43
CA ASP A 110 -13.36 2.61 5.71
C ASP A 110 -11.97 2.93 6.31
N ALA A 111 -11.97 3.71 7.40
CA ALA A 111 -10.75 4.16 8.06
C ALA A 111 -9.86 3.01 8.59
N SER A 112 -10.45 1.85 8.91
CA SER A 112 -9.72 0.67 9.39
C SER A 112 -8.95 -0.06 8.27
N GLN A 113 -9.27 0.25 7.01
CA GLN A 113 -8.59 -0.24 5.81
C GLN A 113 -7.58 0.76 5.23
N LEU A 114 -7.41 1.93 5.87
CA LEU A 114 -6.42 2.92 5.48
C LEU A 114 -5.18 2.82 6.37
N ILE A 115 -4.02 2.71 5.73
CA ILE A 115 -2.71 2.83 6.38
C ILE A 115 -2.18 4.20 5.98
N LEU A 116 -2.31 5.15 6.91
CA LEU A 116 -1.91 6.53 6.66
C LEU A 116 -0.45 6.74 7.03
N GLU A 117 0.37 7.12 6.06
CA GLU A 117 1.72 7.64 6.25
C GLU A 117 1.62 9.07 6.81
N PRO A 118 2.25 9.36 7.96
CA PRO A 118 2.23 10.71 8.52
C PRO A 118 3.05 11.68 7.65
N SER A 119 4.11 11.18 7.00
CA SER A 119 4.90 11.91 6.00
C SER A 119 5.45 10.95 4.93
N ALA A 120 5.62 11.43 3.68
CA ALA A 120 6.24 10.64 2.62
C ALA A 120 7.73 10.38 2.90
N ARG A 121 8.08 9.14 3.22
CA ARG A 121 9.47 8.71 3.51
C ARG A 121 9.95 7.57 2.61
N GLY A 122 9.34 7.39 1.44
CA GLY A 122 9.74 6.41 0.44
C GLY A 122 9.20 5.00 0.70
N THR A 123 9.31 4.15 -0.33
CA THR A 123 8.59 2.86 -0.40
C THR A 123 8.95 1.87 0.70
N THR A 124 10.22 1.82 1.12
CA THR A 124 10.66 0.93 2.20
C THR A 124 9.95 1.25 3.52
N ASN A 125 9.86 2.53 3.87
CA ASN A 125 9.19 2.98 5.09
C ASN A 125 7.67 2.80 5.00
N ALA A 126 7.08 3.07 3.84
CA ALA A 126 5.67 2.86 3.61
C ALA A 126 5.26 1.39 3.80
N TYR A 127 6.02 0.45 3.20
CA TYR A 127 5.78 -0.98 3.40
C TYR A 127 6.13 -1.47 4.80
N GLY A 128 7.15 -0.88 5.45
CA GLY A 128 7.50 -1.19 6.83
C GLY A 128 6.40 -0.78 7.82
N LEU A 129 5.84 0.42 7.65
CA LEU A 129 4.68 0.89 8.39
C LEU A 129 3.50 -0.06 8.19
N ALA A 130 3.18 -0.40 6.93
CA ALA A 130 2.10 -1.34 6.65
C ALA A 130 2.35 -2.71 7.29
N ALA A 131 3.58 -3.23 7.23
CA ALA A 131 3.88 -4.54 7.77
C ALA A 131 3.74 -4.59 9.30
N LEU A 132 4.25 -3.57 10.01
CA LEU A 132 4.12 -3.45 11.46
C LEU A 132 2.66 -3.29 11.87
N THR A 133 1.93 -2.35 11.26
CA THR A 133 0.50 -2.11 11.56
C THR A 133 -0.37 -3.35 11.32
N LEU A 134 -0.10 -4.11 10.26
CA LEU A 134 -0.89 -5.30 9.93
C LEU A 134 -0.49 -6.52 10.77
N SER A 135 0.76 -6.61 11.21
CA SER A 135 1.26 -7.79 11.95
C SER A 135 0.55 -8.00 13.29
N GLU A 136 0.04 -6.94 13.91
CA GLU A 136 -0.74 -7.01 15.15
C GLU A 136 -2.12 -7.64 14.93
N ARG A 137 -2.73 -7.36 13.78
CA ARG A 137 -4.07 -7.85 13.41
C ARG A 137 -4.02 -9.20 12.71
N PHE A 138 -2.92 -9.48 12.01
CA PHE A 138 -2.77 -10.63 11.12
C PHE A 138 -1.33 -11.22 11.19
N PRO A 139 -0.94 -11.84 12.32
CA PRO A 139 0.46 -12.22 12.56
C PRO A 139 1.08 -13.16 11.51
N ASP A 140 0.26 -14.03 10.91
CA ASP A 140 0.70 -15.03 9.92
C ASP A 140 0.38 -14.64 8.47
N ALA A 141 -0.06 -13.41 8.23
CA ALA A 141 -0.52 -13.00 6.90
C ALA A 141 0.60 -12.89 5.86
N VAL A 142 0.20 -13.13 4.62
CA VAL A 142 1.00 -12.85 3.43
C VAL A 142 0.50 -11.54 2.83
N MET A 143 1.38 -10.56 2.77
CA MET A 143 1.12 -9.30 2.09
C MET A 143 1.43 -9.45 0.60
N VAL A 144 0.61 -8.82 -0.24
CA VAL A 144 0.92 -8.54 -1.65
C VAL A 144 0.74 -7.05 -1.94
N ALA A 145 1.80 -6.41 -2.44
CA ALA A 145 1.79 -5.01 -2.81
C ALA A 145 1.41 -4.84 -4.28
N LEU A 146 0.37 -4.03 -4.54
CA LEU A 146 -0.14 -3.74 -5.90
C LEU A 146 -0.24 -2.21 -6.10
N PRO A 147 0.76 -1.56 -6.71
CA PRO A 147 0.75 -0.12 -6.96
C PRO A 147 -0.50 0.39 -7.68
N ALA A 148 -1.03 1.51 -7.18
CA ALA A 148 -2.31 2.07 -7.61
C ALA A 148 -2.31 2.73 -9.01
N ASP A 149 -1.15 2.86 -9.64
CA ASP A 149 -0.94 3.72 -10.80
C ASP A 149 -0.52 2.97 -12.08
N HIS A 150 -0.73 1.66 -12.13
CA HIS A 150 -0.52 0.85 -13.33
C HIS A 150 -1.79 0.67 -14.15
N VAL A 151 -1.64 0.77 -15.48
CA VAL A 151 -2.64 0.26 -16.42
C VAL A 151 -2.32 -1.22 -16.65
N VAL A 152 -3.29 -2.09 -16.35
CA VAL A 152 -3.07 -3.54 -16.37
C VAL A 152 -4.25 -4.25 -17.03
N HIS A 153 -3.95 -4.93 -18.13
CA HIS A 153 -4.88 -5.76 -18.88
C HIS A 153 -4.68 -7.25 -18.57
N GLY A 154 -5.65 -8.10 -18.97
CA GLY A 154 -5.54 -9.56 -18.81
C GLY A 154 -5.82 -10.05 -17.39
N ALA A 155 -7.02 -9.77 -16.87
CA ALA A 155 -7.41 -10.06 -15.49
C ALA A 155 -7.10 -11.49 -15.01
N ALA A 156 -7.34 -12.50 -15.86
CA ALA A 156 -7.08 -13.90 -15.52
C ALA A 156 -5.58 -14.21 -15.32
N LEU A 157 -4.73 -13.71 -16.21
CA LEU A 157 -3.28 -13.91 -16.13
C LEU A 157 -2.70 -13.19 -14.92
N VAL A 158 -3.16 -11.97 -14.67
CA VAL A 158 -2.79 -11.14 -13.52
C VAL A 158 -3.17 -11.84 -12.22
N ALA A 159 -4.40 -12.33 -12.11
CA ALA A 159 -4.86 -13.02 -10.92
C ALA A 159 -4.07 -14.31 -10.68
N LYS A 160 -3.72 -15.05 -11.74
CA LYS A 160 -2.83 -16.22 -11.65
C LYS A 160 -1.43 -15.84 -11.16
N ALA A 161 -0.84 -14.76 -11.69
CA ALA A 161 0.49 -14.29 -11.28
C ALA A 161 0.51 -13.87 -9.80
N VAL A 162 -0.50 -13.12 -9.35
CA VAL A 162 -0.62 -12.70 -7.95
C VAL A 162 -0.78 -13.90 -7.02
N ARG A 163 -1.70 -14.84 -7.33
CA ARG A 163 -1.87 -16.05 -6.51
C ARG A 163 -0.60 -16.91 -6.46
N THR A 164 0.15 -16.98 -7.54
CA THR A 164 1.43 -17.69 -7.58
C THR A 164 2.47 -17.01 -6.68
N ALA A 165 2.55 -15.68 -6.72
CA ALA A 165 3.45 -14.91 -5.86
C ALA A 165 3.12 -15.08 -4.38
N VAL A 166 1.83 -14.98 -4.02
CA VAL A 166 1.33 -15.19 -2.67
C VAL A 166 1.64 -16.61 -2.18
N ALA A 167 1.39 -17.64 -2.99
CA ALA A 167 1.70 -19.02 -2.63
C ALA A 167 3.20 -19.27 -2.41
N ALA A 168 4.05 -18.62 -3.22
CA ALA A 168 5.51 -18.70 -3.07
C ALA A 168 6.01 -18.00 -1.79
N ALA A 169 5.43 -16.85 -1.46
CA ALA A 169 5.70 -16.13 -0.22
C ALA A 169 5.19 -16.90 1.01
N ALA A 170 4.01 -17.50 0.93
CA ALA A 170 3.44 -18.31 2.01
C ALA A 170 4.32 -19.52 2.37
N SER A 171 5.00 -20.11 1.38
CA SER A 171 5.75 -21.36 1.53
C SER A 171 7.25 -21.20 1.78
N SER A 172 7.76 -19.97 1.89
CA SER A 172 9.19 -19.72 2.12
C SER A 172 9.47 -18.40 2.82
N ASP A 173 10.65 -18.22 3.43
CA ASP A 173 11.12 -16.93 3.98
C ASP A 173 11.70 -16.00 2.90
N ASN A 174 11.22 -16.08 1.65
CA ASN A 174 11.70 -15.23 0.57
C ASN A 174 10.77 -14.04 0.34
N LEU A 175 11.37 -12.89 -0.02
CA LEU A 175 10.65 -11.81 -0.67
C LEU A 175 10.41 -12.17 -2.15
N VAL A 176 9.16 -12.14 -2.59
CA VAL A 176 8.75 -12.49 -3.95
C VAL A 176 8.47 -11.22 -4.74
N THR A 177 8.84 -11.20 -6.02
CA THR A 177 8.52 -10.12 -6.96
C THR A 177 7.90 -10.67 -8.24
N VAL A 178 7.04 -9.89 -8.89
CA VAL A 178 6.46 -10.24 -10.19
C VAL A 178 7.20 -9.51 -11.31
N GLY A 179 7.81 -10.29 -12.20
CA GLY A 179 8.51 -9.79 -13.38
C GLY A 179 7.65 -9.84 -14.64
N LEU A 180 7.79 -8.84 -15.52
CA LEU A 180 7.20 -8.83 -16.86
C LEU A 180 8.28 -9.01 -17.92
N LYS A 181 8.03 -9.84 -18.94
CA LYS A 181 8.98 -10.01 -20.06
C LYS A 181 9.16 -8.68 -20.79
N PRO A 182 10.39 -8.14 -20.92
CA PRO A 182 10.63 -6.89 -21.62
C PRO A 182 10.32 -7.03 -23.10
N THR A 183 9.67 -6.02 -23.68
CA THR A 183 9.42 -5.91 -25.13
C THR A 183 10.33 -4.88 -25.81
N PHE A 184 10.99 -4.03 -25.02
CA PHE A 184 11.96 -3.04 -25.49
C PHE A 184 12.97 -2.70 -24.38
N PRO A 185 14.14 -2.10 -24.69
CA PRO A 185 15.18 -1.80 -23.70
C PRO A 185 14.88 -0.51 -22.91
N SER A 186 13.85 -0.53 -22.07
CA SER A 186 13.50 0.61 -21.19
C SER A 186 14.64 0.94 -20.21
N THR A 187 14.98 2.22 -20.05
CA THR A 187 15.87 2.71 -18.98
C THR A 187 15.09 3.29 -17.79
N GLY A 188 13.78 3.49 -17.94
CA GLY A 188 12.91 4.03 -16.90
C GLY A 188 12.42 3.01 -15.88
N LEU A 189 12.67 1.72 -16.13
CA LEU A 189 12.23 0.59 -15.32
C LEU A 189 13.42 -0.13 -14.68
N GLY A 190 13.18 -0.72 -13.50
CA GLY A 190 14.09 -1.70 -12.93
C GLY A 190 14.02 -3.04 -13.69
N TYR A 191 15.08 -3.83 -13.61
CA TYR A 191 15.17 -5.17 -14.17
C TYR A 191 15.49 -6.19 -13.07
N ILE A 192 14.87 -7.35 -13.16
CA ILE A 192 15.08 -8.53 -12.35
C ILE A 192 15.84 -9.53 -13.21
N HIS A 193 17.05 -9.89 -12.82
CA HIS A 193 17.81 -10.94 -13.47
C HIS A 193 17.47 -12.27 -12.78
N ALA A 194 16.74 -13.14 -13.47
CA ALA A 194 16.30 -14.43 -12.98
C ALA A 194 16.46 -15.49 -14.09
N PRO A 195 17.71 -15.81 -14.47
CA PRO A 195 17.97 -16.82 -15.48
C PRO A 195 17.68 -18.20 -14.88
N GLY A 196 17.11 -19.09 -15.68
CA GLY A 196 16.79 -20.44 -15.25
C GLY A 196 15.47 -20.92 -15.82
N ARG A 197 14.99 -22.04 -15.28
CA ARG A 197 13.71 -22.65 -15.66
C ARG A 197 12.69 -22.41 -14.57
N LEU A 198 11.46 -22.12 -14.97
CA LEU A 198 10.34 -21.97 -14.05
C LEU A 198 10.16 -23.27 -13.25
N SER A 199 10.06 -23.15 -11.94
CA SER A 199 9.67 -24.23 -11.05
C SER A 199 8.48 -23.78 -10.24
N ARG A 200 7.37 -24.53 -10.30
CA ARG A 200 6.10 -24.17 -9.64
C ARG A 200 5.65 -22.72 -9.93
N GLY A 201 5.94 -22.21 -11.12
CA GLY A 201 5.57 -20.86 -11.53
C GLY A 201 6.50 -19.74 -11.05
N THR A 202 7.64 -20.05 -10.43
CA THR A 202 8.62 -19.05 -9.96
C THR A 202 10.03 -19.28 -10.50
N LEU A 203 10.85 -18.24 -10.44
CA LEU A 203 12.27 -18.24 -10.79
C LEU A 203 13.08 -17.70 -9.61
N ARG A 204 14.29 -18.23 -9.40
CA ARG A 204 15.23 -17.65 -8.42
C ARG A 204 15.83 -16.37 -9.00
N VAL A 205 15.60 -15.26 -8.30
CA VAL A 205 16.24 -13.98 -8.62
C VAL A 205 17.72 -14.06 -8.27
N LYS A 206 18.59 -13.72 -9.22
CA LYS A 206 20.04 -13.58 -8.99
C LYS A 206 20.40 -12.16 -8.54
N ARG A 207 19.76 -11.14 -9.12
CA ARG A 207 19.99 -9.74 -8.76
C ARG A 207 18.87 -8.83 -9.25
N PHE A 208 18.78 -7.67 -8.61
CA PHE A 208 17.95 -6.56 -9.00
C PHE A 208 18.81 -5.43 -9.58
N ILE A 209 18.36 -4.77 -10.64
CA ILE A 209 19.03 -3.64 -11.27
C ILE A 209 18.02 -2.49 -11.40
N GLU A 210 18.23 -1.38 -10.69
CA GLU A 210 17.37 -0.21 -10.82
C GLU A 210 17.83 0.67 -11.99
N LYS A 211 16.91 0.95 -12.93
CA LYS A 211 17.07 1.93 -14.02
C LYS A 211 18.44 1.88 -14.73
N PRO A 212 18.72 0.81 -15.49
CA PRO A 212 20.02 0.65 -16.17
C PRO A 212 20.22 1.71 -17.26
N ASN A 213 21.49 1.91 -17.65
CA ASN A 213 21.82 2.67 -18.85
C ASN A 213 21.34 1.96 -20.14
N ALA A 214 21.25 2.70 -21.24
CA ALA A 214 20.70 2.20 -22.49
C ALA A 214 21.46 0.98 -23.06
N ALA A 215 22.79 0.95 -22.92
CA ALA A 215 23.61 -0.17 -23.36
C ALA A 215 23.28 -1.46 -22.58
N SER A 216 23.12 -1.35 -21.26
CA SER A 216 22.75 -2.46 -20.40
C SER A 216 21.32 -2.92 -20.66
N ALA A 217 20.37 -2.00 -20.84
CA ALA A 217 18.98 -2.35 -21.17
C ALA A 217 18.89 -3.13 -22.49
N ARG A 218 19.61 -2.69 -23.54
CA ARG A 218 19.71 -3.43 -24.82
C ARG A 218 20.29 -4.82 -24.63
N ARG A 219 21.36 -4.94 -23.83
CA ARG A 219 21.97 -6.22 -23.51
C ARG A 219 21.00 -7.16 -22.80
N PHE A 220 20.25 -6.68 -21.81
CA PHE A 220 19.29 -7.48 -21.03
C PHE A 220 18.17 -8.07 -21.89
N VAL A 221 17.62 -7.27 -22.81
CA VAL A 221 16.58 -7.74 -23.74
C VAL A 221 17.13 -8.82 -24.67
N ARG A 222 18.37 -8.62 -25.18
CA ARG A 222 19.02 -9.55 -26.11
C ARG A 222 19.41 -10.88 -25.44
N GLU A 223 19.95 -10.84 -24.22
CA GLU A 223 20.43 -12.04 -23.51
C GLU A 223 19.28 -12.89 -22.93
N GLY A 224 18.14 -12.27 -22.62
CA GLY A 224 17.04 -12.97 -21.94
C GLY A 224 17.36 -13.30 -20.49
N GLY A 225 16.41 -13.93 -19.79
CA GLY A 225 16.53 -14.15 -18.33
C GLY A 225 16.39 -12.86 -17.49
N TYR A 226 16.00 -11.76 -18.13
CA TYR A 226 15.70 -10.48 -17.49
C TYR A 226 14.22 -10.15 -17.61
N PHE A 227 13.65 -9.59 -16.56
CA PHE A 227 12.25 -9.17 -16.47
C PHE A 227 12.16 -7.74 -15.96
N TRP A 228 11.22 -6.94 -16.43
CA TRP A 228 10.94 -5.65 -15.81
C TRP A 228 10.39 -5.84 -14.41
N ASN A 229 10.89 -5.06 -13.46
CA ASN A 229 10.30 -4.94 -12.13
C ASN A 229 9.01 -4.13 -12.21
N LEU A 230 7.90 -4.77 -11.88
CA LEU A 230 6.60 -4.11 -11.78
C LEU A 230 6.38 -3.46 -10.40
N ALA A 231 7.33 -3.53 -9.47
CA ALA A 231 7.11 -3.15 -8.07
C ALA A 231 5.91 -3.86 -7.42
N TRP A 232 5.57 -5.04 -7.94
CA TRP A 232 4.61 -5.97 -7.35
C TRP A 232 5.40 -6.96 -6.52
N PHE A 233 5.12 -7.00 -5.23
CA PHE A 233 5.88 -7.80 -4.29
C PHE A 233 4.96 -8.60 -3.38
N SER A 234 5.45 -9.72 -2.85
CA SER A 234 4.73 -10.49 -1.85
C SER A 234 5.68 -11.15 -0.85
N TRP A 235 5.26 -11.20 0.41
CA TRP A 235 6.04 -11.73 1.53
C TRP A 235 5.11 -12.04 2.71
N ARG A 236 5.54 -12.90 3.63
CA ARG A 236 4.97 -12.90 4.98
C ARG A 236 5.35 -11.61 5.70
N LEU A 237 4.43 -11.06 6.49
CA LEU A 237 4.68 -9.84 7.27
C LEU A 237 5.94 -9.98 8.13
N SER A 238 6.07 -11.08 8.86
CA SER A 238 7.24 -11.41 9.67
C SER A 238 8.53 -11.44 8.86
N THR A 239 8.55 -12.14 7.73
CA THR A 239 9.72 -12.20 6.85
C THR A 239 10.18 -10.82 6.39
N PHE A 240 9.26 -9.91 6.03
CA PHE A 240 9.66 -8.56 5.62
C PHE A 240 10.19 -7.72 6.79
N ILE A 241 9.60 -7.85 7.97
CA ILE A 241 10.08 -7.19 9.19
C ILE A 241 11.49 -7.69 9.55
N ASP A 242 11.75 -8.99 9.44
CA ASP A 242 13.07 -9.58 9.68
C ASP A 242 14.10 -9.05 8.67
N GLU A 243 13.74 -8.98 7.38
CA GLU A 243 14.61 -8.43 6.34
C GLU A 243 14.89 -6.93 6.55
N LEU A 244 13.91 -6.16 7.03
CA LEU A 244 14.14 -4.78 7.48
C LEU A 244 15.12 -4.73 8.65
N GLY A 245 15.01 -5.65 9.62
CA GLY A 245 15.94 -5.75 10.74
C GLY A 245 17.38 -6.03 10.30
N ARG A 246 17.56 -6.89 9.28
CA ARG A 246 18.88 -7.24 8.74
C ARG A 246 19.49 -6.14 7.89
N HIS A 247 18.71 -5.52 7.01
CA HIS A 247 19.23 -4.64 5.97
C HIS A 247 18.98 -3.15 6.21
N ALA A 248 18.05 -2.81 7.10
CA ALA A 248 17.62 -1.44 7.38
C ALA A 248 17.26 -1.24 8.88
N PRO A 249 18.10 -1.66 9.84
CA PRO A 249 17.73 -1.69 11.27
C PRO A 249 17.33 -0.32 11.82
N ARG A 250 17.96 0.76 11.34
CA ARG A 250 17.59 2.14 11.73
C ARG A 250 16.16 2.50 11.28
N HIS A 251 15.77 2.11 10.07
CA HIS A 251 14.40 2.33 9.59
C HIS A 251 13.41 1.54 10.44
N LEU A 252 13.69 0.26 10.73
CA LEU A 252 12.81 -0.56 11.56
C LEU A 252 12.64 0.03 12.97
N ALA A 253 13.72 0.51 13.60
CA ALA A 253 13.65 1.14 14.92
C ALA A 253 12.77 2.39 14.92
N VAL A 254 12.95 3.29 13.95
CA VAL A 254 12.13 4.50 13.81
C VAL A 254 10.67 4.15 13.53
N LEU A 255 10.41 3.20 12.63
CA LEU A 255 9.05 2.75 12.30
C LEU A 255 8.30 2.18 13.52
N ARG A 256 9.00 1.46 14.41
CA ARG A 256 8.39 0.99 15.67
C ARG A 256 7.98 2.16 16.57
N ASN A 257 8.80 3.21 16.65
CA ASN A 257 8.45 4.42 17.40
C ASN A 257 7.26 5.15 16.77
N VAL A 258 7.22 5.23 15.44
CA VAL A 258 6.09 5.81 14.69
C VAL A 258 4.80 5.04 15.00
N VAL A 259 4.82 3.70 14.92
CA VAL A 259 3.63 2.87 15.22
C VAL A 259 3.18 3.05 16.66
N ALA A 260 4.11 3.06 17.63
CA ALA A 260 3.79 3.28 19.04
C ALA A 260 3.18 4.66 19.32
N ALA A 261 3.74 5.74 18.74
CA ALA A 261 3.19 7.08 18.87
C ALA A 261 1.76 7.17 18.32
N ARG A 262 1.50 6.56 17.15
CA ARG A 262 0.17 6.52 16.55
C ARG A 262 -0.83 5.72 17.37
N GLN A 263 -0.42 4.59 17.95
CA GLN A 263 -1.26 3.82 18.88
C GLN A 263 -1.61 4.60 20.14
N ALA A 264 -0.70 5.47 20.61
CA ALA A 264 -0.97 6.39 21.71
C ALA A 264 -1.84 7.60 21.31
N GLY A 265 -2.17 7.75 20.01
CA GLY A 265 -2.94 8.88 19.48
C GLY A 265 -2.11 10.14 19.22
N ASP A 266 -0.78 10.05 19.27
CA ASP A 266 0.15 11.17 19.05
C ASP A 266 0.63 11.22 17.59
N GLU A 267 -0.28 11.62 16.70
CA GLU A 267 0.01 11.80 15.27
C GLU A 267 1.07 12.90 14.99
N PRO A 268 1.13 14.03 15.72
CA PRO A 268 2.22 15.00 15.56
C PRO A 268 3.61 14.39 15.82
N ALA A 269 3.81 13.69 16.93
CA ALA A 269 5.09 13.05 17.22
C ALA A 269 5.43 11.98 16.17
N ALA A 270 4.44 11.22 15.70
CA ALA A 270 4.62 10.23 14.64
C ALA A 270 5.08 10.86 13.31
N ALA A 271 4.71 12.12 13.03
CA ALA A 271 5.08 12.83 11.81
C ALA A 271 6.49 13.44 11.85
N GLU A 272 7.01 13.74 13.04
CA GLU A 272 8.35 14.32 13.23
C GLU A 272 9.47 13.29 13.15
N LEU A 273 9.18 12.02 13.43
CA LEU A 273 10.08 10.87 13.31
C LEU A 273 10.46 10.55 11.85
#